data_AF-A0A7S0XM51-F1
#
_entry.id   AF-A0A7S0XM51-F1
#
_cell.length_a   1.000
_cell.length_b   1.000
_cell.length_c   1.000
_cell.angle_alpha   90.00
_cell.angle_beta   90.00
_cell.angle_gamma   90.00
#
_symmetry.space_group_name_H-M   'P 1'
#
loop_
_entity.id
_entity.type
_entity.pdbx_description
1 polymer ?
#
loop_
_entity_poly.entity_id
_entity_poly.type
_entity_poly.pdbx_seq_one_letter_code
_entity_poly.pdbx_strand_id
1 'polypeptide(L)'
;CSVSFWGDDYRLHTSCMTEAERYEGAAAKPKKTKRNPQQEWMDIVETCTASAPSHLRHYMQTMSSLDNIPRQEKKFVNFASNSLGLRGSNKKVVNEIWSHLRQERE
;
A
#
# COMPACT_ATOMS: atom_id res chain seq x y z
N CYS A 1 -18.73 5.89 13.93
CA CYS A 1 -19.90 5.43 13.15
C CYS A 1 -21.08 4.93 14.03
N SER A 2 -20.89 4.58 15.31
CA SER A 2 -21.97 4.07 16.18
C SER A 2 -22.76 2.90 15.59
N VAL A 3 -22.07 2.03 14.84
CA VAL A 3 -22.59 0.72 14.43
C VAL A 3 -22.33 -0.28 15.55
N SER A 4 -23.32 -1.13 15.80
CA SER A 4 -23.18 -2.29 16.66
C SER A 4 -22.82 -3.50 15.80
N PHE A 5 -21.73 -4.19 16.15
CA PHE A 5 -21.28 -5.40 15.47
C PHE A 5 -21.78 -6.63 16.23
N TRP A 6 -22.24 -7.65 15.51
CA TRP A 6 -22.66 -8.93 16.07
C TRP A 6 -21.65 -10.02 15.69
N GLY A 7 -21.21 -10.80 16.66
CA GLY A 7 -20.19 -11.84 16.42
C GLY A 7 -18.89 -11.25 15.85
N ASP A 8 -18.42 -11.79 14.72
CA ASP A 8 -17.16 -11.41 14.06
C ASP A 8 -17.29 -10.30 13.00
N ASP A 9 -18.46 -9.67 12.87
CA ASP A 9 -18.74 -8.67 11.83
C ASP A 9 -17.81 -7.43 11.92
N TYR A 10 -17.30 -7.14 13.11
CA TYR A 10 -16.33 -6.06 13.36
C TYR A 10 -15.05 -6.18 12.52
N ARG A 11 -14.69 -7.41 12.09
CA ARG A 11 -13.48 -7.67 11.30
C ARG A 11 -13.56 -7.09 9.89
N LEU A 12 -14.77 -6.87 9.38
CA LEU A 12 -15.01 -6.26 8.08
C LEU A 12 -15.06 -4.73 8.16
N HIS A 13 -15.09 -4.15 9.36
CA HIS A 13 -15.12 -2.71 9.56
C HIS A 13 -13.73 -2.07 9.43
N THR A 14 -13.25 -1.93 8.20
CA THR A 14 -11.92 -1.37 7.89
C THR A 14 -11.91 0.15 7.69
N SER A 15 -13.08 0.80 7.67
CA SER A 15 -13.22 2.25 7.58
C SER A 15 -14.44 2.78 8.33
N CYS A 16 -14.30 3.93 8.98
CA CYS A 16 -15.37 4.60 9.74
C CYS A 16 -15.75 5.92 9.07
N MET A 17 -17.03 6.31 9.18
CA MET A 17 -17.50 7.63 8.76
C MET A 17 -16.74 8.76 9.46
N THR A 18 -16.56 9.86 8.75
CA THR A 18 -15.98 11.11 9.23
C THR A 18 -16.98 11.91 10.06
N GLU A 19 -16.48 12.88 10.84
CA GLU A 19 -17.34 13.78 11.63
C GLU A 19 -18.27 14.63 10.74
N ALA A 20 -17.78 15.07 9.57
CA ALA A 20 -18.56 15.81 8.59
C ALA A 20 -19.72 14.96 8.04
N GLU A 21 -19.48 13.69 7.69
CA GLU A 21 -20.55 12.78 7.24
C GLU A 21 -21.58 12.50 8.34
N ARG A 22 -21.18 12.60 9.61
CA ARG A 22 -22.06 12.35 10.76
C ARG A 22 -22.94 13.54 11.12
N TYR A 23 -22.42 14.76 11.03
CA TYR A 23 -23.10 15.97 11.55
C TYR A 23 -23.46 17.00 10.47
N GLU A 24 -22.80 17.03 9.30
CA GLU A 24 -23.00 18.08 8.29
C GLU A 24 -24.05 17.74 7.21
N GLY A 25 -24.59 16.51 7.19
CA GLY A 25 -25.65 16.11 6.25
C GLY A 25 -25.30 16.30 4.75
N ALA A 26 -26.29 16.20 3.87
CA ALA A 26 -26.15 16.27 2.41
C ALA A 26 -25.62 17.62 1.84
N ALA A 27 -25.33 18.60 2.70
CA ALA A 27 -24.78 19.91 2.32
C ALA A 27 -23.24 19.95 2.34
N ALA A 28 -22.58 18.90 2.83
CA ALA A 28 -21.13 18.77 2.69
C ALA A 28 -20.80 18.53 1.21
N LYS A 29 -20.38 19.58 0.50
CA LYS A 29 -19.76 19.44 -0.83
C LYS A 29 -18.75 18.28 -0.75
N PRO A 30 -18.80 17.28 -1.66
CA PRO A 30 -17.85 16.18 -1.62
C PRO A 30 -16.45 16.77 -1.72
N LYS A 31 -15.77 16.89 -0.58
CA LYS A 31 -14.36 17.25 -0.54
C LYS A 31 -13.70 16.13 -1.32
N LYS A 32 -13.08 16.45 -2.47
CA LYS A 32 -12.29 15.50 -3.27
C LYS A 32 -11.59 14.59 -2.27
N THR A 33 -11.99 13.33 -2.20
CA THR A 33 -11.40 12.36 -1.27
C THR A 33 -9.92 12.41 -1.55
N LYS A 34 -9.16 13.04 -0.64
CA LYS A 34 -7.71 13.09 -0.76
C LYS A 34 -7.30 11.63 -0.85
N ARG A 35 -6.83 11.19 -2.02
CA ARG A 35 -6.39 9.81 -2.20
C ARG A 35 -5.39 9.54 -1.08
N ASN A 36 -5.61 8.46 -0.35
CA ASN A 36 -4.71 8.10 0.72
C ASN A 36 -3.32 7.95 0.08
N PRO A 37 -2.27 8.65 0.54
CA PRO A 37 -0.93 8.52 -0.04
C PRO A 37 -0.41 7.07 -0.05
N GLN A 38 -1.00 6.21 0.79
CA GLN A 38 -0.74 4.78 0.77
C GLN A 38 -1.43 4.07 -0.41
N GLN A 39 -2.68 4.41 -0.74
CA GLN A 39 -3.38 3.81 -1.89
C GLN A 39 -2.69 4.15 -3.20
N GLU A 40 -2.33 5.42 -3.40
CA GLU A 40 -1.57 5.85 -4.58
C GLU A 40 -0.23 5.10 -4.71
N TRP A 41 0.42 4.82 -3.58
CA TRP A 41 1.63 4.01 -3.56
C TRP A 41 1.37 2.54 -3.94
N MET A 42 0.28 1.96 -3.47
CA MET A 42 -0.07 0.58 -3.83
C MET A 42 -0.41 0.46 -5.33
N ASP A 43 -1.08 1.46 -5.91
CA ASP A 43 -1.36 1.54 -7.36
C ASP A 43 -0.05 1.57 -8.17
N ILE A 44 0.96 2.31 -7.69
CA ILE A 44 2.30 2.34 -8.31
C ILE A 44 2.96 0.96 -8.24
N VAL A 45 2.89 0.27 -7.09
CA VAL A 45 3.46 -1.08 -6.94
C VAL A 45 2.80 -2.06 -7.91
N GLU A 46 1.48 -2.01 -8.08
CA GLU A 46 0.74 -2.88 -9.00
C GLU A 46 1.14 -2.60 -10.46
N THR A 47 1.23 -1.33 -10.85
CA THR A 47 1.70 -0.91 -12.18
C THR A 47 3.13 -1.36 -12.45
N CYS A 48 4.02 -1.17 -11.47
CA CYS A 48 5.41 -1.62 -11.51
C CYS A 48 5.52 -3.13 -11.69
N THR A 49 4.59 -3.90 -11.13
CA THR A 49 4.57 -5.38 -11.22
C THR A 49 4.37 -5.85 -12.66
N ALA A 50 3.58 -5.11 -13.46
CA ALA A 50 3.38 -5.41 -14.88
C ALA A 50 4.63 -5.12 -15.74
N SER A 51 5.32 -4.02 -15.42
CA SER A 51 6.53 -3.54 -16.13
C SER A 51 7.84 -4.16 -15.60
N ALA A 52 7.77 -4.99 -14.55
CA ALA A 52 8.95 -5.50 -13.86
C ALA A 52 9.80 -6.46 -14.72
N PRO A 53 11.15 -6.39 -14.60
CA PRO A 53 12.06 -7.38 -15.16
C PRO A 53 11.76 -8.80 -14.70
N SER A 54 12.08 -9.80 -15.53
CA SER A 54 11.76 -11.21 -15.28
C SER A 54 12.31 -11.74 -13.95
N HIS A 55 13.51 -11.30 -13.53
CA HIS A 55 14.12 -11.70 -12.26
C HIS A 55 13.53 -11.01 -11.02
N LEU A 56 12.82 -9.89 -11.20
CA LEU A 56 12.13 -9.17 -10.12
C LEU A 56 10.65 -9.51 -10.01
N ARG A 57 10.07 -10.07 -11.07
CA ARG A 57 8.62 -10.31 -11.21
C ARG A 57 8.01 -11.11 -10.07
N HIS A 58 8.72 -12.14 -9.58
CA HIS A 58 8.25 -12.95 -8.45
C HIS A 58 8.14 -12.13 -7.14
N TYR A 59 9.13 -11.27 -6.87
CA TYR A 59 9.11 -10.38 -5.69
C TYR A 59 8.01 -9.33 -5.82
N MET A 60 7.84 -8.76 -7.02
CA MET A 60 6.80 -7.77 -7.31
C MET A 60 5.38 -8.35 -7.18
N GLN A 61 5.14 -9.57 -7.66
CA GLN A 61 3.86 -10.27 -7.45
C GLN A 61 3.60 -10.57 -5.97
N THR A 62 4.63 -10.95 -5.22
CA THR A 62 4.49 -11.14 -3.77
C THR A 62 4.12 -9.82 -3.09
N MET A 63 4.77 -8.73 -3.49
CA MET A 63 4.46 -7.38 -3.02
C MET A 63 3.04 -6.93 -3.37
N SER A 64 2.56 -7.17 -4.60
CA SER A 64 1.19 -6.80 -5.01
C SER A 64 0.11 -7.56 -4.24
N SER A 65 0.43 -8.72 -3.67
CA SER A 65 -0.49 -9.48 -2.81
C SER A 65 -0.63 -8.91 -1.39
N LEU A 66 0.24 -7.98 -1.00
CA LEU A 66 0.28 -7.38 0.33
C LEU A 66 -0.46 -6.04 0.32
N ASP A 67 -1.28 -5.78 1.34
CA ASP A 67 -2.09 -4.55 1.44
C ASP A 67 -1.27 -3.30 1.83
N ASN A 68 -0.11 -3.51 2.48
CA ASN A 68 0.67 -2.41 3.04
C ASN A 68 2.17 -2.58 2.80
N ILE A 69 2.70 -1.79 1.85
CA ILE A 69 4.12 -1.70 1.57
C ILE A 69 4.71 -0.38 2.07
N PRO A 70 5.87 -0.40 2.76
CA PRO A 70 6.50 0.82 3.22
C PRO A 70 6.94 1.74 2.08
N ARG A 71 6.55 3.02 2.18
CA ARG A 71 6.89 4.10 1.24
C ARG A 71 8.25 4.77 1.48
N GLN A 72 8.89 4.46 2.60
CA GLN A 72 10.18 5.03 2.97
C GLN A 72 11.27 4.01 2.70
N GLU A 73 12.32 4.40 1.98
CA GLU A 73 13.41 3.50 1.56
C GLU A 73 13.97 2.66 2.70
N LYS A 74 14.37 3.29 3.82
CA LYS A 74 14.93 2.56 4.98
C LYS A 74 13.96 1.48 5.52
N LYS A 75 12.66 1.80 5.56
CA LYS A 75 11.62 0.87 6.01
C LYS A 75 11.35 -0.20 4.95
N PHE A 76 11.41 0.16 3.68
CA PHE A 76 11.27 -0.76 2.55
C PHE A 76 12.40 -1.78 2.53
N VAL A 77 13.65 -1.36 2.72
CA VAL A 77 14.81 -2.27 2.79
C VAL A 77 14.66 -3.30 3.91
N ASN A 78 14.18 -2.86 5.09
CA ASN A 78 13.89 -3.76 6.20
C ASN A 78 12.72 -4.71 5.89
N PHE A 79 11.67 -4.21 5.25
CA PHE A 79 10.54 -5.01 4.79
C PHE A 79 11.00 -6.06 3.76
N ALA A 80 11.73 -5.68 2.73
CA ALA A 80 12.23 -6.60 1.71
C ALA A 80 13.17 -7.67 2.30
N SER A 81 14.01 -7.30 3.27
CA SER A 81 14.88 -8.24 3.97
C SER A 81 14.10 -9.27 4.81
N ASN A 82 12.94 -8.91 5.33
CA ASN A 82 12.14 -9.81 6.18
C ASN A 82 11.04 -10.52 5.40
N SER A 83 10.17 -9.77 4.73
CA SER A 83 8.99 -10.27 4.02
C SER A 83 9.31 -10.93 2.68
N LEU A 84 10.37 -10.49 1.98
CA LEU A 84 10.78 -11.05 0.68
C LEU A 84 12.00 -11.98 0.78
N GLY A 85 12.53 -12.19 1.99
CA GLY A 85 13.71 -13.04 2.21
C GLY A 85 15.01 -12.50 1.57
N LEU A 86 15.05 -11.23 1.16
CA LEU A 86 16.19 -10.62 0.46
C LEU A 86 17.29 -10.15 1.43
N ARG A 87 17.85 -11.07 2.20
CA ARG A 87 18.92 -10.80 3.19
C ARG A 87 20.32 -10.93 2.59
N GLY A 88 21.31 -10.32 3.25
CA GLY A 88 22.73 -10.51 2.94
C GLY A 88 23.14 -10.03 1.55
N SER A 89 23.68 -10.94 0.73
CA SER A 89 24.20 -10.67 -0.63
C SER A 89 23.14 -10.17 -1.62
N ASN A 90 21.85 -10.33 -1.29
CA ASN A 90 20.73 -9.93 -2.14
C ASN A 90 20.31 -8.46 -1.99
N LYS A 91 21.07 -7.64 -1.26
CA LYS A 91 20.83 -6.19 -1.15
C LYS A 91 20.77 -5.47 -2.51
N LYS A 92 21.50 -5.97 -3.51
CA LYS A 92 21.44 -5.41 -4.87
C LYS A 92 20.03 -5.52 -5.47
N VAL A 93 19.37 -6.65 -5.29
CA VAL A 93 18.00 -6.91 -5.75
C VAL A 93 17.02 -5.97 -5.05
N VAL A 94 17.18 -5.76 -3.73
CA VAL A 94 16.34 -4.81 -2.97
C VAL A 94 16.46 -3.38 -3.50
N ASN A 95 17.68 -2.94 -3.79
CA ASN A 95 17.92 -1.61 -4.35
C ASN A 95 17.35 -1.48 -5.76
N GLU A 96 17.48 -2.51 -6.59
CA GLU A 96 16.92 -2.53 -7.96
C GLU A 96 15.39 -2.45 -7.94
N ILE A 97 14.74 -3.23 -7.07
CA ILE A 97 13.30 -3.16 -6.81
C ILE A 97 12.90 -1.74 -6.39
N TRP A 98 13.65 -1.13 -5.46
CA TRP A 98 13.37 0.23 -4.99
C TRP A 98 13.56 1.29 -6.09
N SER A 99 14.60 1.17 -6.91
CA SER A 99 14.84 2.04 -8.06
C SER A 99 13.70 1.97 -9.07
N HIS A 100 13.20 0.76 -9.36
CA HIS A 100 12.06 0.56 -10.26
C HIS A 100 10.78 1.24 -9.74
N LEU A 101 10.47 1.05 -8.45
CA LEU A 101 9.32 1.74 -7.81
C LEU A 101 9.47 3.26 -7.75
N ARG A 102 10.72 3.76 -7.64
CA ARG A 102 11.00 5.20 -7.58
C ARG A 102 10.81 5.85 -8.94
N GLN A 103 11.18 5.17 -10.02
CA GLN A 103 11.06 5.68 -11.38
C GLN A 103 9.60 5.95 -11.79
N GLU A 104 8.67 5.09 -11.38
CA GLU A 104 7.22 5.27 -11.65
C GLU A 104 6.55 6.31 -10.73
N ARG A 105 7.25 6.78 -9.70
CA ARG A 105 6.74 7.80 -8.76
C ARG A 105 7.09 9.23 -9.20
N GLU A 106 8.09 9.41 -10.06
CA GLU A 106 8.51 10.71 -10.61
C GLU A 106 7.82 10.99 -11.95
#